data_AF-A0A1V4T0C8-F1
#
_entry.id   AF-A0A1V4T0C8-F1
#
_cell.length_a   1.000
_cell.length_b   1.000
_cell.length_c   1.000
_cell.angle_alpha   90.00
_cell.angle_beta   90.00
_cell.angle_gamma   90.00
#
_symmetry.space_group_name_H-M   'P 1'
#
loop_
_entity.id
_entity.type
_entity.pdbx_description
1 polymer ?
#
loop_
_entity_poly.entity_id
_entity_poly.type
_entity_poly.pdbx_seq_one_letter_code
_entity_poly.pdbx_strand_id
1 'polypeptide(L)'
;INHELAKYMVVGNHVILRDKEGFVHDFTIRKVTTDINNVRMTVYAENGGMDLNNESAQPFTAPSEQKSLEWYLTQAGQPLFDSPIKLGINELSNLKRVISNDSKETKLLQRLITTVNAFDGGEYRLYAKLANNNTTLPVLNLQLDIVKKLGSDISQTFLIDDYNLKELTNETSIVDLITAVFPRGKELDNGTVVDISSIVYDDGTYYTTKGSQYIKNRKAHSEWSYSRFS
;
A
#
# COMPACT_ATOMS: atom_id res chain seq x y z
N ILE A 1 -38.00 4.66 -1.65
CA ILE A 1 -37.72 3.21 -1.73
C ILE A 1 -38.33 2.55 -0.50
N ASN A 2 -39.33 1.68 -0.67
CA ASN A 2 -40.02 1.03 0.45
C ASN A 2 -39.62 -0.45 0.50
N HIS A 3 -38.33 -0.69 0.76
CA HIS A 3 -37.78 -2.03 0.93
C HIS A 3 -37.30 -2.17 2.37
N GLU A 4 -37.57 -3.30 3.02
CA GLU A 4 -37.31 -3.47 4.45
C GLU A 4 -35.85 -3.23 4.82
N LEU A 5 -34.91 -3.64 3.96
CA LEU A 5 -33.47 -3.46 4.19
C LEU A 5 -32.99 -2.02 4.03
N ALA A 6 -33.75 -1.15 3.36
CA ALA A 6 -33.35 0.25 3.12
C ALA A 6 -33.17 1.03 4.42
N LYS A 7 -33.91 0.65 5.48
CA LYS A 7 -33.79 1.25 6.83
C LYS A 7 -32.44 1.02 7.50
N TYR A 8 -31.66 0.03 7.02
CA TYR A 8 -30.31 -0.27 7.52
C TYR A 8 -29.19 0.36 6.68
N MET A 9 -29.51 0.88 5.50
CA MET A 9 -28.56 1.54 4.60
C MET A 9 -28.43 3.01 4.99
N VAL A 10 -27.83 3.26 6.15
CA VAL A 10 -27.69 4.58 6.78
C VAL A 10 -26.22 4.87 7.03
N VAL A 11 -25.81 6.13 6.89
CA VAL A 11 -24.44 6.57 7.20
C VAL A 11 -24.08 6.21 8.64
N GLY A 12 -22.88 5.67 8.83
CA GLY A 12 -22.39 5.15 10.11
C GLY A 12 -22.71 3.68 10.37
N ASN A 13 -23.68 3.08 9.66
CA ASN A 13 -23.89 1.64 9.74
C ASN A 13 -22.79 0.87 9.02
N HIS A 14 -22.65 -0.41 9.37
CA HIS A 14 -21.62 -1.30 8.86
C HIS A 14 -22.19 -2.29 7.84
N VAL A 15 -21.43 -2.54 6.78
CA VAL A 15 -21.65 -3.62 5.81
C VAL A 15 -20.56 -4.66 6.03
N ILE A 16 -20.97 -5.84 6.51
CA ILE A 16 -20.05 -6.93 6.80
C ILE A 16 -20.16 -7.98 5.70
N LEU A 17 -19.05 -8.29 5.05
CA LEU A 17 -18.97 -9.28 3.98
C LEU A 17 -17.92 -10.32 4.32
N ARG A 18 -18.12 -11.56 3.85
CA ARG A 18 -17.09 -12.59 3.89
C ARG A 18 -16.63 -12.85 2.46
N ASP A 19 -15.33 -12.82 2.23
CA ASP A 19 -14.77 -13.16 0.92
C ASP A 19 -14.70 -14.68 0.69
N LYS A 20 -14.27 -15.07 -0.52
CA LYS A 20 -14.11 -16.48 -0.90
C LYS A 20 -13.06 -17.23 -0.08
N GLU A 21 -12.10 -16.52 0.52
CA GLU A 21 -11.03 -17.10 1.35
C GLU A 21 -11.47 -17.21 2.82
N GLY A 22 -12.67 -16.72 3.15
CA GLY A 22 -13.27 -16.80 4.46
C GLY A 22 -12.94 -15.61 5.36
N PHE A 23 -12.18 -14.61 4.89
CA PHE A 23 -11.90 -13.39 5.64
C PHE A 23 -13.14 -12.51 5.70
N VAL A 24 -13.36 -11.91 6.87
CA VAL A 24 -14.47 -11.01 7.10
C VAL A 24 -13.97 -9.58 6.89
N HIS A 25 -14.71 -8.81 6.12
CA HIS A 25 -14.44 -7.42 5.83
C HIS A 25 -15.55 -6.55 6.41
N ASP A 26 -15.16 -5.50 7.12
CA ASP A 26 -16.06 -4.53 7.73
C ASP A 26 -15.93 -3.20 6.99
N PHE A 27 -17.05 -2.70 6.46
CA PHE A 27 -17.12 -1.44 5.75
C PHE A 27 -18.10 -0.49 6.43
N THR A 28 -17.63 0.69 6.82
CA THR A 28 -18.48 1.75 7.37
C THR A 28 -19.12 2.53 6.22
N ILE A 29 -20.45 2.64 6.21
CA ILE A 29 -21.18 3.44 5.24
C ILE A 29 -20.87 4.93 5.47
N ARG A 30 -20.27 5.58 4.47
CA ARG A 30 -19.94 7.02 4.52
C ARG A 30 -20.95 7.89 3.79
N LYS A 31 -21.59 7.34 2.76
CA LYS A 31 -22.53 8.09 1.92
C LYS A 31 -23.59 7.18 1.35
N VAL A 32 -24.82 7.68 1.34
CA VAL A 32 -25.97 7.02 0.72
C VAL A 32 -26.63 8.02 -0.22
N THR A 33 -26.76 7.65 -1.49
CA THR A 33 -27.48 8.42 -2.50
C THR A 33 -28.75 7.65 -2.86
N THR A 34 -29.91 8.33 -2.80
CA THR A 34 -31.19 7.73 -3.20
C THR A 34 -31.72 8.44 -4.43
N ASP A 35 -31.93 7.68 -5.50
CA ASP A 35 -32.69 8.09 -6.67
C ASP A 35 -34.12 7.53 -6.54
N ILE A 36 -35.05 8.41 -6.19
CA ILE A 36 -36.44 8.04 -5.97
C ILE A 36 -37.13 7.68 -7.28
N ASN A 37 -36.75 8.31 -8.40
CA ASN A 37 -37.39 8.13 -9.70
C ASN A 37 -37.02 6.76 -10.30
N ASN A 38 -35.78 6.32 -10.13
CA ASN A 38 -35.30 5.02 -10.59
C ASN A 38 -35.33 3.92 -9.50
N VAL A 39 -35.90 4.22 -8.33
CA VAL A 39 -35.99 3.30 -7.19
C VAL A 39 -34.63 2.68 -6.86
N ARG A 40 -33.56 3.50 -6.89
CA ARG A 40 -32.17 3.06 -6.71
C ARG A 40 -31.55 3.71 -5.49
N MET A 41 -30.87 2.90 -4.68
CA MET A 41 -30.02 3.37 -3.60
C MET A 41 -28.58 2.96 -3.91
N THR A 42 -27.66 3.93 -3.84
CA THR A 42 -26.22 3.69 -4.00
C THR A 42 -25.56 3.98 -2.66
N VAL A 43 -24.85 2.99 -2.14
CA VAL A 43 -24.13 3.07 -0.87
C VAL A 43 -22.63 3.11 -1.18
N TYR A 44 -21.94 4.12 -0.66
CA TYR A 44 -20.49 4.18 -0.64
C TYR A 44 -20.02 3.92 0.79
N ALA A 45 -19.24 2.85 0.95
CA ALA A 45 -18.73 2.38 2.22
C ALA A 45 -17.22 2.16 2.13
N GLU A 46 -16.55 2.37 3.25
CA GLU A 46 -15.09 2.34 3.32
C GLU A 46 -14.66 1.29 4.34
N ASN A 47 -13.62 0.52 4.01
CA ASN A 47 -13.11 -0.53 4.90
C ASN A 47 -12.64 0.10 6.23
N GLY A 48 -12.87 -0.59 7.36
CA GLY A 48 -12.45 -0.13 8.69
C GLY A 48 -10.95 0.20 8.82
N GLY A 49 -10.09 -0.35 7.97
CA GLY A 49 -8.68 0.06 7.87
C GLY A 49 -8.45 1.49 7.41
N MET A 50 -9.45 2.12 6.79
CA MET A 50 -9.33 3.44 6.21
C MET A 50 -9.50 4.56 7.24
N ASP A 51 -9.94 4.24 8.47
CA ASP A 51 -9.87 5.22 9.57
C ASP A 51 -8.43 5.64 9.87
N LEU A 52 -7.45 4.77 9.61
CA LEU A 52 -6.01 5.11 9.67
C LEU A 52 -5.62 6.25 8.70
N ASN A 53 -6.40 6.55 7.66
CA ASN A 53 -6.15 7.71 6.80
C ASN A 53 -6.53 9.03 7.45
N ASN A 54 -7.44 9.00 8.44
CA ASN A 54 -7.89 10.19 9.14
C ASN A 54 -6.95 10.55 10.30
N GLU A 55 -6.11 9.62 10.74
CA GLU A 55 -5.15 9.81 11.83
C GLU A 55 -3.76 10.22 11.33
N SER A 56 -3.04 10.98 12.17
CA SER A 56 -1.67 11.41 11.90
C SER A 56 -0.68 10.53 12.68
N ALA A 57 0.35 10.05 12.01
CA ALA A 57 1.46 9.36 12.63
C ALA A 57 2.47 10.35 13.19
N GLN A 58 3.04 10.02 14.35
CA GLN A 58 4.15 10.78 14.89
C GLN A 58 5.45 10.47 14.13
N PRO A 59 6.35 11.45 13.97
CA PRO A 59 7.72 11.18 13.52
C PRO A 59 8.48 10.39 14.59
N PHE A 60 9.50 9.64 14.17
CA PHE A 60 10.42 8.96 15.07
C PHE A 60 11.83 8.92 14.46
N THR A 61 12.82 9.04 15.33
CA THR A 61 14.23 8.95 14.95
C THR A 61 14.69 7.50 14.86
N ALA A 62 15.78 7.27 14.11
CA ALA A 62 16.40 5.96 14.04
C ALA A 62 16.84 5.51 15.44
N PRO A 63 16.44 4.32 15.91
CA PRO A 63 16.95 3.78 17.16
C PRO A 63 18.44 3.43 17.03
N SER A 64 19.13 3.37 18.17
CA SER A 64 20.55 3.01 18.24
C SER A 64 20.84 1.54 17.89
N GLU A 65 19.82 0.69 17.94
CA GLU A 65 19.92 -0.74 17.68
C GLU A 65 18.84 -1.17 16.68
N GLN A 66 19.09 -2.26 15.97
CA GLN A 66 18.09 -2.88 15.11
C GLN A 66 16.86 -3.30 15.93
N LYS A 67 15.66 -2.90 15.50
CA LYS A 67 14.39 -3.27 16.13
C LYS A 67 13.54 -4.11 15.18
N SER A 68 12.63 -4.91 15.77
CA SER A 68 11.68 -5.74 15.02
C SER A 68 10.60 -4.87 14.38
N LEU A 69 9.91 -5.41 13.37
CA LEU A 69 8.75 -4.76 12.79
C LEU A 69 7.66 -4.45 13.83
N GLU A 70 7.38 -5.40 14.73
CA GLU A 70 6.41 -5.22 15.82
C GLU A 70 6.74 -3.99 16.68
N TRP A 71 8.02 -3.80 17.04
CA TRP A 71 8.43 -2.61 17.78
C TRP A 71 8.15 -1.31 17.00
N TYR A 72 8.31 -1.29 15.67
CA TYR A 72 7.94 -0.12 14.88
C TYR A 72 6.43 0.08 14.76
N LEU A 73 5.62 -0.98 14.77
CA LEU A 73 4.17 -0.86 14.68
C LEU A 73 3.51 -0.48 16.01
N THR A 74 4.13 -0.83 17.14
CA THR A 74 3.55 -0.65 18.48
C THR A 74 4.39 0.21 19.43
N GLN A 75 5.58 0.67 19.02
CA GLN A 75 6.43 1.58 19.81
C GLN A 75 6.85 2.86 19.04
N ALA A 76 7.43 2.74 17.84
CA ALA A 76 7.98 3.90 17.12
C ALA A 76 6.97 4.56 16.17
N GLY A 77 6.60 5.83 16.40
CA GLY A 77 5.67 6.55 15.51
C GLY A 77 4.24 5.97 15.45
N GLN A 78 3.99 4.95 16.26
CA GLN A 78 2.74 4.37 16.75
C GLN A 78 1.52 4.22 15.83
N PRO A 79 1.62 3.42 14.75
CA PRO A 79 0.45 3.00 13.96
C PRO A 79 -0.62 2.24 14.75
N LEU A 80 -0.23 1.42 15.73
CA LEU A 80 -1.13 0.46 16.37
C LEU A 80 -1.34 0.66 17.88
N PHE A 81 -0.66 1.61 18.51
CA PHE A 81 -0.58 1.73 19.98
C PHE A 81 -1.95 1.76 20.67
N ASP A 82 -2.87 2.60 20.16
CA ASP A 82 -4.26 2.71 20.63
C ASP A 82 -5.27 2.32 19.55
N SER A 83 -4.80 1.68 18.47
CA SER A 83 -5.67 1.27 17.38
C SER A 83 -6.51 0.04 17.78
N PRO A 84 -7.78 -0.05 17.31
CA PRO A 84 -8.56 -1.30 17.39
C PRO A 84 -7.96 -2.43 16.53
N ILE A 85 -6.88 -2.16 15.79
CA ILE A 85 -6.13 -3.12 15.00
C ILE A 85 -5.15 -3.90 15.90
N LYS A 86 -5.20 -5.23 15.79
CA LYS A 86 -4.28 -6.14 16.46
C LYS A 86 -3.33 -6.76 15.43
N LEU A 87 -2.04 -6.77 15.74
CA LEU A 87 -1.07 -7.53 14.96
C LEU A 87 -1.38 -9.03 15.08
N GLY A 88 -1.48 -9.71 13.95
CA GLY A 88 -1.71 -11.14 13.87
C GLY A 88 -0.45 -11.88 13.48
N ILE A 89 -0.50 -12.59 12.36
CA ILE A 89 0.65 -13.32 11.82
C ILE A 89 1.68 -12.33 11.31
N ASN A 90 2.97 -12.56 11.63
CA ASN A 90 4.07 -11.79 11.09
C ASN A 90 5.16 -12.72 10.52
N GLU A 91 5.14 -12.92 9.20
CA GLU A 91 6.12 -13.75 8.47
C GLU A 91 7.52 -13.12 8.37
N LEU A 92 7.66 -11.88 8.84
CA LEU A 92 8.89 -11.09 8.86
C LEU A 92 9.41 -10.89 10.29
N SER A 93 8.87 -11.64 11.26
CA SER A 93 9.21 -11.54 12.69
C SER A 93 10.69 -11.76 13.00
N ASN A 94 11.42 -12.47 12.13
CA ASN A 94 12.86 -12.69 12.25
C ASN A 94 13.72 -11.50 11.80
N LEU A 95 13.15 -10.56 11.04
CA LEU A 95 13.88 -9.41 10.52
C LEU A 95 13.97 -8.30 11.57
N LYS A 96 15.13 -7.65 11.60
CA LYS A 96 15.36 -6.42 12.37
C LYS A 96 16.05 -5.38 11.48
N ARG A 97 15.66 -4.12 11.68
CA ARG A 97 16.15 -2.99 10.88
C ARG A 97 16.36 -1.77 11.77
N VAL A 98 17.19 -0.85 11.29
CA VAL A 98 17.26 0.52 11.81
C VAL A 98 16.59 1.39 10.74
N ILE A 99 15.36 1.82 11.02
CA ILE A 99 14.61 2.75 10.18
C ILE A 99 14.28 4.00 11.00
N SER A 100 14.12 5.12 10.30
CA SER A 100 13.65 6.40 10.83
C SER A 100 12.51 6.91 9.97
N ASN A 101 11.66 7.76 10.55
CA ASN A 101 10.76 8.58 9.76
C ASN A 101 10.57 9.94 10.40
N ASP A 102 11.12 10.96 9.77
CA ASP A 102 11.15 12.35 10.23
C ASP A 102 9.95 13.18 9.74
N SER A 103 9.12 12.63 8.84
CA SER A 103 7.95 13.32 8.30
C SER A 103 6.90 13.55 9.37
N LYS A 104 6.50 14.83 9.52
CA LYS A 104 5.53 15.33 10.51
C LYS A 104 4.07 15.32 10.03
N GLU A 105 3.85 15.09 8.73
CA GLU A 105 2.51 15.11 8.11
C GLU A 105 2.12 13.76 7.52
N THR A 106 2.69 12.66 8.05
CA THR A 106 2.38 11.32 7.55
C THR A 106 1.07 10.82 8.13
N LYS A 107 0.15 10.35 7.28
CA LYS A 107 -1.06 9.63 7.73
C LYS A 107 -0.71 8.27 8.32
N LEU A 108 -1.49 7.79 9.28
CA LEU A 108 -1.21 6.55 10.01
C LEU A 108 -1.14 5.32 9.09
N LEU A 109 -2.02 5.26 8.08
CA LEU A 109 -1.97 4.20 7.06
C LEU A 109 -0.67 4.25 6.25
N GLN A 110 -0.26 5.44 5.82
CA GLN A 110 0.98 5.61 5.07
C GLN A 110 2.21 5.24 5.91
N ARG A 111 2.19 5.55 7.22
CA ARG A 111 3.21 5.10 8.17
C ARG A 111 3.24 3.58 8.27
N LEU A 112 2.09 2.91 8.39
CA LEU A 112 2.01 1.46 8.40
C LEU A 112 2.63 0.86 7.12
N ILE A 113 2.19 1.32 5.94
CA ILE A 113 2.65 0.83 4.63
C ILE A 113 4.17 1.01 4.49
N THR A 114 4.68 2.20 4.77
CA THR A 114 6.12 2.51 4.64
C THR A 114 6.97 1.70 5.62
N THR A 115 6.46 1.46 6.83
CA THR A 115 7.14 0.66 7.85
C THR A 115 7.21 -0.81 7.43
N VAL A 116 6.10 -1.40 6.98
CA VAL A 116 6.06 -2.81 6.54
C VAL A 116 6.95 -3.01 5.31
N ASN A 117 6.87 -2.12 4.31
CA ASN A 117 7.70 -2.20 3.10
C ASN A 117 9.21 -2.13 3.39
N ALA A 118 9.62 -1.42 4.45
CA ALA A 118 11.03 -1.34 4.85
C ALA A 118 11.60 -2.69 5.35
N PHE A 119 10.74 -3.67 5.62
CA PHE A 119 11.11 -5.03 5.98
C PHE A 119 11.00 -5.94 4.74
N ASP A 120 11.92 -5.75 3.79
CA ASP A 120 12.06 -6.56 2.56
C ASP A 120 10.83 -6.57 1.65
N GLY A 121 10.15 -5.42 1.53
CA GLY A 121 8.98 -5.29 0.65
C GLY A 121 7.75 -6.05 1.16
N GLY A 122 7.68 -6.30 2.47
CA GLY A 122 6.54 -6.96 3.09
C GLY A 122 5.20 -6.33 2.73
N GLU A 123 4.17 -7.15 2.70
CA GLU A 123 2.80 -6.75 2.44
C GLU A 123 1.93 -7.01 3.68
N TYR A 124 0.70 -6.49 3.68
CA TYR A 124 -0.21 -6.64 4.81
C TYR A 124 -1.63 -6.98 4.38
N ARG A 125 -2.30 -7.81 5.18
CA ARG A 125 -3.73 -8.11 5.06
C ARG A 125 -4.45 -7.59 6.28
N LEU A 126 -5.52 -6.82 6.05
CA LEU A 126 -6.40 -6.35 7.11
C LEU A 126 -7.77 -7.01 6.99
N TYR A 127 -8.30 -7.55 8.09
CA TYR A 127 -9.62 -8.18 8.14
C TYR A 127 -10.25 -8.05 9.52
N ALA A 128 -11.58 -8.13 9.59
CA ALA A 128 -12.33 -8.10 10.82
C ALA A 128 -12.37 -9.48 11.50
N LYS A 129 -12.32 -9.49 12.84
CA LYS A 129 -12.57 -10.68 13.64
C LYS A 129 -13.92 -10.55 14.35
N LEU A 130 -14.85 -11.43 14.00
CA LEU A 130 -16.16 -11.51 14.65
C LEU A 130 -16.00 -12.07 16.06
N ALA A 131 -16.57 -11.42 17.07
CA ALA A 131 -16.78 -12.06 18.35
C ALA A 131 -17.83 -13.16 18.15
N ASN A 132 -17.48 -14.40 18.52
CA ASN A 132 -18.32 -15.59 18.59
C ASN A 132 -19.27 -15.89 17.40
N ASN A 133 -19.18 -17.12 16.94
CA ASN A 133 -19.94 -17.81 15.88
C ASN A 133 -21.48 -17.84 16.05
N ASN A 134 -22.06 -17.14 17.03
CA ASN A 134 -23.51 -16.98 17.22
C ASN A 134 -23.98 -15.56 16.85
N THR A 135 -24.22 -15.38 15.55
CA THR A 135 -25.29 -14.62 14.86
C THR A 135 -25.80 -13.26 15.36
N THR A 136 -25.21 -12.61 16.37
CA THR A 136 -25.64 -11.26 16.78
C THR A 136 -24.49 -10.46 17.35
N LEU A 137 -23.35 -10.31 16.65
CA LEU A 137 -22.19 -9.68 17.29
C LEU A 137 -21.46 -8.60 16.48
N PRO A 138 -21.10 -7.49 17.18
CA PRO A 138 -20.29 -6.41 16.66
C PRO A 138 -18.89 -6.94 16.35
N VAL A 139 -18.28 -6.44 15.28
CA VAL A 139 -16.87 -6.68 14.97
C VAL A 139 -16.05 -6.28 16.19
N LEU A 140 -15.27 -7.21 16.74
CA LEU A 140 -14.61 -6.98 18.04
C LEU A 140 -13.27 -6.26 17.86
N ASN A 141 -12.51 -6.59 16.81
CA ASN A 141 -11.22 -6.00 16.48
C ASN A 141 -10.90 -6.17 14.98
N LEU A 142 -10.10 -5.26 14.44
CA LEU A 142 -9.43 -5.46 13.15
C LEU A 142 -8.14 -6.26 13.38
N GLN A 143 -7.82 -7.16 12.47
CA GLN A 143 -6.63 -8.00 12.51
C GLN A 143 -5.73 -7.63 11.34
N LEU A 144 -4.45 -7.39 11.63
CA LEU A 144 -3.42 -7.07 10.66
C LEU A 144 -2.40 -8.21 10.60
N ASP A 145 -2.40 -8.95 9.51
CA ASP A 145 -1.38 -9.95 9.22
C ASP A 145 -0.32 -9.32 8.30
N ILE A 146 0.95 -9.53 8.62
CA ILE A 146 2.10 -9.15 7.81
C ILE A 146 2.65 -10.40 7.12
N VAL A 147 2.76 -10.32 5.79
CA VAL A 147 3.21 -11.42 4.93
C VAL A 147 4.35 -10.96 4.04
N LYS A 148 5.15 -11.89 3.54
CA LYS A 148 6.20 -11.57 2.56
C LYS A 148 5.64 -11.09 1.23
N LYS A 149 4.51 -11.67 0.81
CA LYS A 149 3.81 -11.37 -0.43
C LYS A 149 2.36 -11.83 -0.32
N LEU A 150 1.40 -11.01 -0.73
CA LEU A 150 0.00 -11.41 -0.84
C LEU A 150 -0.22 -12.19 -2.14
N GLY A 151 -1.15 -13.14 -2.05
CA GLY A 151 -1.51 -14.02 -3.15
C GLY A 151 -1.09 -15.46 -2.89
N SER A 152 -1.52 -16.34 -3.78
CA SER A 152 -1.17 -17.76 -3.77
C SER A 152 -0.42 -18.09 -5.06
N ASP A 153 0.61 -18.92 -4.96
CA ASP A 153 1.28 -19.50 -6.13
C ASP A 153 0.37 -20.50 -6.88
N ILE A 154 -0.80 -20.83 -6.32
CA ILE A 154 -1.81 -21.65 -6.95
C ILE A 154 -2.75 -20.73 -7.73
N SER A 155 -2.71 -20.83 -9.06
CA SER A 155 -3.69 -20.18 -9.94
C SER A 155 -5.08 -20.72 -9.64
N GLN A 156 -5.87 -19.98 -8.87
CA GLN A 156 -7.22 -20.44 -8.46
C GLN A 156 -8.22 -20.45 -9.61
N THR A 157 -7.97 -19.71 -10.70
CA THR A 157 -8.82 -19.66 -11.89
C THR A 157 -7.98 -19.37 -13.13
N PHE A 158 -8.04 -20.24 -14.15
CA PHE A 158 -7.62 -19.88 -15.50
C PHE A 158 -8.72 -19.02 -16.12
N LEU A 159 -8.41 -17.79 -16.53
CA LEU A 159 -9.30 -16.97 -17.35
C LEU A 159 -9.03 -17.32 -18.81
N ILE A 160 -9.99 -18.01 -19.43
CA ILE A 160 -9.94 -18.50 -20.80
C ILE A 160 -10.95 -17.68 -21.60
N ASP A 161 -10.48 -17.14 -22.72
CA ASP A 161 -11.31 -16.44 -23.70
C ASP A 161 -12.47 -17.35 -24.16
N ASP A 162 -13.65 -16.77 -24.36
CA ASP A 162 -14.90 -17.49 -24.67
C ASP A 162 -15.44 -18.50 -23.63
N TYR A 163 -14.80 -18.65 -22.46
CA TYR A 163 -15.28 -19.55 -21.39
C TYR A 163 -15.69 -18.80 -20.12
N ASN A 164 -14.77 -18.04 -19.53
CA ASN A 164 -15.00 -17.33 -18.27
C ASN A 164 -14.36 -15.93 -18.24
N LEU A 165 -13.80 -15.47 -19.35
CA LEU A 165 -13.32 -14.10 -19.55
C LEU A 165 -14.42 -13.27 -20.21
N LYS A 166 -14.91 -12.23 -19.52
CA LYS A 166 -15.97 -11.34 -20.04
C LYS A 166 -15.44 -10.18 -20.88
N GLU A 167 -14.31 -9.63 -20.45
CA GLU A 167 -13.65 -8.50 -21.08
C GLU A 167 -12.17 -8.53 -20.68
N LEU A 168 -11.29 -8.27 -21.64
CA LEU A 168 -9.85 -8.10 -21.40
C LEU A 168 -9.41 -6.80 -22.06
N THR A 169 -8.95 -5.87 -21.24
CA THR A 169 -8.37 -4.61 -21.71
C THR A 169 -6.86 -4.68 -21.49
N ASN A 170 -6.09 -4.56 -22.56
CA ASN A 170 -4.64 -4.45 -22.51
C ASN A 170 -4.25 -2.98 -22.72
N GLU A 171 -3.56 -2.39 -21.75
CA GLU A 171 -2.96 -1.07 -21.87
C GLU A 171 -1.44 -1.20 -21.85
N THR A 172 -0.78 -0.66 -22.88
CA THR A 172 0.68 -0.54 -22.93
C THR A 172 1.04 0.94 -22.95
N SER A 173 1.89 1.38 -22.02
CA SER A 173 2.26 2.79 -21.87
C SER A 173 3.76 2.94 -21.70
N ILE A 174 4.32 4.00 -22.31
CA ILE A 174 5.68 4.49 -22.06
C ILE A 174 5.67 5.83 -21.30
N VAL A 175 4.52 6.24 -20.76
CA VAL A 175 4.36 7.53 -20.09
C VAL A 175 5.33 7.65 -18.90
N ASP A 176 5.49 6.57 -18.13
CA ASP A 176 6.43 6.51 -17.01
C ASP A 176 7.79 5.90 -17.40
N LEU A 177 8.11 5.80 -18.70
CA LEU A 177 9.40 5.28 -19.15
C LEU A 177 10.52 6.25 -18.78
N ILE A 178 11.35 5.85 -17.81
CA ILE A 178 12.53 6.58 -17.39
C ILE A 178 13.76 6.01 -18.13
N THR A 179 14.35 6.83 -19.01
CA THR A 179 15.58 6.45 -19.76
C THR A 179 16.86 6.84 -19.03
N ALA A 180 16.77 7.76 -18.07
CA ALA A 180 17.88 8.20 -17.23
C ALA A 180 17.38 8.67 -15.86
N VAL A 181 18.15 8.38 -14.81
CA VAL A 181 17.91 8.90 -13.45
C VAL A 181 18.97 9.94 -13.09
N PHE A 182 18.58 10.91 -12.28
CA PHE A 182 19.44 11.99 -11.80
C PHE A 182 19.61 11.88 -10.27
N PRO A 183 20.53 11.04 -9.80
CA PRO A 183 20.71 10.80 -8.37
C PRO A 183 21.38 12.00 -7.68
N ARG A 184 20.77 12.44 -6.58
CA ARG A 184 21.36 13.41 -5.65
C ARG A 184 21.53 12.76 -4.28
N GLY A 185 22.71 12.89 -3.71
CA GLY A 185 23.02 12.55 -2.33
C GLY A 185 22.62 13.66 -1.36
N LYS A 186 22.99 13.47 -0.09
CA LYS A 186 22.75 14.43 0.98
C LYS A 186 23.47 15.75 0.68
N GLU A 187 22.83 16.87 0.97
CA GLU A 187 23.51 18.17 1.05
C GLU A 187 24.46 18.17 2.26
N LEU A 188 25.72 18.51 2.01
CA LEU A 188 26.73 18.67 3.04
C LEU A 188 26.51 19.99 3.79
N ASP A 189 27.08 20.11 4.99
CA ASP A 189 26.91 21.29 5.86
C ASP A 189 27.40 22.61 5.21
N ASN A 190 28.18 22.52 4.13
CA ASN A 190 28.66 23.66 3.33
C ASN A 190 27.76 24.02 2.13
N GLY A 191 26.56 23.42 2.03
CA GLY A 191 25.61 23.65 0.93
C GLY A 191 25.92 22.89 -0.37
N THR A 192 26.97 22.05 -0.38
CA THR A 192 27.30 21.24 -1.56
C THR A 192 26.43 19.99 -1.60
N VAL A 193 25.70 19.77 -2.69
CA VAL A 193 24.96 18.53 -2.92
C VAL A 193 25.91 17.48 -3.49
N VAL A 194 26.02 16.34 -2.81
CA VAL A 194 26.79 15.20 -3.34
C VAL A 194 26.08 14.66 -4.57
N ASP A 195 26.80 14.48 -5.67
CA ASP A 195 26.28 13.87 -6.90
C ASP A 195 27.24 12.79 -7.43
N ILE A 196 26.91 12.25 -8.60
CA ILE A 196 27.69 11.18 -9.25
C ILE A 196 28.61 11.69 -10.37
N SER A 197 28.79 13.01 -10.52
CA SER A 197 29.54 13.59 -11.64
C SER A 197 31.01 13.17 -11.69
N SER A 198 31.59 12.76 -10.55
CA SER A 198 32.95 12.24 -10.47
C SER A 198 33.09 10.76 -10.85
N ILE A 199 31.97 10.04 -10.97
CA ILE A 199 31.94 8.59 -11.20
C ILE A 199 31.93 8.30 -12.70
N VAL A 200 32.66 7.26 -13.08
CA VAL A 200 32.54 6.60 -14.38
C VAL A 200 32.09 5.17 -14.12
N TYR A 201 30.99 4.77 -14.73
CA TYR A 201 30.42 3.43 -14.54
C TYR A 201 29.82 2.96 -15.85
N ASP A 202 30.02 1.69 -16.18
CA ASP A 202 29.41 1.02 -17.31
C ASP A 202 29.37 -0.49 -17.05
N ASP A 203 28.17 -1.05 -16.89
CA ASP A 203 27.95 -2.50 -16.77
C ASP A 203 27.35 -3.13 -18.04
N GLY A 204 27.33 -2.36 -19.14
CA GLY A 204 26.68 -2.73 -20.39
C GLY A 204 25.19 -2.36 -20.45
N THR A 205 24.48 -2.36 -19.32
CA THR A 205 23.05 -1.97 -19.25
C THR A 205 22.89 -0.52 -18.81
N TYR A 206 23.56 -0.14 -17.73
CA TYR A 206 23.56 1.20 -17.16
C TYR A 206 24.94 1.82 -17.31
N TYR A 207 24.96 3.12 -17.61
CA TYR A 207 26.21 3.84 -17.74
C TYR A 207 26.11 5.31 -17.31
N THR A 208 27.24 5.84 -16.83
CA THR A 208 27.49 7.27 -16.63
C THR A 208 28.91 7.61 -17.08
N THR A 209 29.07 8.80 -17.65
CA THR A 209 30.36 9.32 -18.11
C THR A 209 30.89 10.37 -17.15
N LYS A 210 32.21 10.53 -17.08
CA LYS A 210 32.84 11.56 -16.24
C LYS A 210 32.22 12.94 -16.51
N GLY A 211 31.82 13.63 -15.45
CA GLY A 211 31.12 14.92 -15.48
C GLY A 211 29.60 14.83 -15.67
N SER A 212 29.04 13.64 -15.91
CA SER A 212 27.59 13.45 -16.04
C SER A 212 26.95 13.19 -14.68
N GLN A 213 25.87 13.90 -14.41
CA GLN A 213 25.05 13.70 -13.21
C GLN A 213 23.93 12.67 -13.42
N TYR A 214 23.93 11.95 -14.55
CA TYR A 214 22.87 11.02 -14.91
C TYR A 214 23.38 9.58 -15.02
N ILE A 215 22.60 8.62 -14.54
CA ILE A 215 22.77 7.20 -14.89
C ILE A 215 21.74 6.89 -15.97
N LYS A 216 22.21 6.43 -17.12
CA LYS A 216 21.38 6.16 -18.30
C LYS A 216 21.24 4.66 -18.50
N ASN A 217 20.05 4.21 -18.88
CA ASN A 217 19.87 2.85 -19.39
C ASN A 217 20.19 2.84 -20.89
N ARG A 218 21.21 2.09 -21.31
CA ARG A 218 21.71 2.06 -22.69
C ARG A 218 20.62 1.71 -23.70
N LYS A 219 19.86 0.64 -23.44
CA LYS A 219 18.81 0.18 -24.35
C LYS A 219 17.66 1.19 -24.42
N ALA A 220 17.10 1.55 -23.27
CA ALA A 220 15.98 2.48 -23.22
C ALA A 220 16.33 3.86 -23.78
N HIS A 221 17.55 4.35 -23.48
CA HIS A 221 18.04 5.61 -24.04
C HIS A 221 18.20 5.53 -25.56
N SER A 222 18.73 4.42 -26.09
CA SER A 222 18.89 4.24 -27.54
C SER A 222 17.57 4.08 -28.31
N GLU A 223 16.56 3.48 -27.68
CA GLU A 223 15.27 3.19 -28.30
C GLU A 223 14.31 4.37 -28.22
N TRP A 224 14.34 5.14 -27.13
CA TRP A 224 13.27 6.07 -26.78
C TRP A 224 13.72 7.53 -26.58
N SER A 225 15.02 7.85 -26.59
CA SER A 225 15.49 9.22 -26.35
C SER A 225 15.64 10.10 -27.61
N TYR A 226 15.36 9.58 -28.81
CA TYR A 226 15.30 10.40 -30.03
C TYR A 226 14.23 9.90 -31.01
N SER A 227 13.51 10.84 -31.62
CA SER A 227 12.56 10.61 -32.71
C SER A 227 13.28 10.05 -33.93
N ARG A 228 12.96 8.80 -34.30
CA ARG A 228 13.31 8.26 -35.61
C ARG A 228 12.28 8.75 -36.63
N PHE A 229 12.55 9.86 -37.31
CA PHE A 229 11.94 10.09 -38.62
C PHE A 229 12.71 9.21 -39.62
N SER A 230 12.10 8.10 -40.02
CA SER A 230 12.44 7.38 -41.26
C SER A 230 11.65 7.97 -42.42
#